data_AF-A0AA39QJZ4-F1
#
_entry.id   AF-A0AA39QJZ4-F1
#
_cell.length_a   1.000
_cell.length_b   1.000
_cell.length_c   1.000
_cell.angle_alpha   90.00
_cell.angle_beta   90.00
_cell.angle_gamma   90.00
#
_symmetry.space_group_name_H-M   'P 1'
#
loop_
_entity.id
_entity.type
_entity.pdbx_description
1 polymer ?
#
loop_
_entity_poly.entity_id
_entity_poly.type
_entity_poly.pdbx_seq_one_letter_code
_entity_poly.pdbx_strand_id
1 'polypeptide(L)'
;EHTLASIIQRLEQENELLCRHAIELQAANVLNEAYCAVLREQLAFKEEKGKKKKTASGRLMGDGMPVLLMGDDFYERVVQWEKSQEEAAAAKQNRKAAKVMRDSKLADWIKKCDERTAEIKRIEETWDKAKEEWNEEKEKWKRDKTAGLNVPARFTKLKPKRGPLPKAIPRPTIKRQSPMANKPSSESPEQFDGYSSSNGDSADNGR
;
A
#
# COMPACT_ATOMS: atom_id res chain seq x y z
N GLU A 1 -50.34 36.06 -47.42
CA GLU A 1 -48.97 35.59 -47.12
C GLU A 1 -48.73 35.25 -45.64
N HIS A 2 -49.50 35.79 -44.67
CA HIS A 2 -49.29 35.53 -43.23
C HIS A 2 -49.61 34.10 -42.73
N THR A 3 -50.24 33.24 -43.53
CA THR A 3 -50.67 31.89 -43.11
C THR A 3 -49.58 30.82 -43.26
N LEU A 4 -48.66 30.97 -44.22
CA LEU A 4 -47.58 30.01 -44.43
C LEU A 4 -46.50 30.15 -43.35
N ALA A 5 -46.12 31.39 -43.02
CA ALA A 5 -45.13 31.68 -42.00
C ALA A 5 -45.53 31.17 -40.61
N SER A 6 -46.81 31.28 -40.23
CA SER A 6 -47.30 30.80 -38.94
C SER A 6 -47.33 29.27 -38.84
N ILE A 7 -47.56 28.56 -39.95
CA ILE A 7 -47.49 27.09 -40.00
C ILE A 7 -46.05 26.62 -39.84
N ILE A 8 -45.10 27.26 -40.54
CA ILE A 8 -43.67 26.93 -40.41
C ILE A 8 -43.21 27.12 -38.97
N GLN A 9 -43.55 28.25 -38.35
CA GLN A 9 -43.18 28.53 -36.96
C GLN A 9 -43.76 27.50 -35.97
N ARG A 10 -45.00 27.04 -36.19
CA ARG A 10 -45.60 25.98 -35.35
C ARG A 10 -44.86 24.66 -35.50
N LEU A 11 -44.54 24.25 -36.72
CA LEU A 11 -43.81 23.01 -36.98
C LEU A 11 -42.39 23.06 -36.41
N GLU A 12 -41.73 24.22 -36.44
CA GLU A 12 -40.45 24.43 -35.78
C GLU A 12 -40.57 24.25 -34.25
N GLN A 13 -41.59 24.84 -33.62
CA GLN A 13 -41.83 24.68 -32.19
C GLN A 13 -42.12 23.22 -31.80
N GLU A 14 -42.95 22.52 -32.58
CA GLU A 14 -43.25 21.10 -32.35
C GLU A 14 -41.99 20.23 -32.49
N ASN A 15 -41.17 20.48 -33.52
CA ASN A 15 -39.90 19.79 -33.69
C ASN A 15 -38.93 20.08 -32.54
N GLU A 16 -38.85 21.32 -32.05
CA GLU A 16 -38.04 21.66 -30.88
C GLU A 16 -38.48 20.89 -29.63
N LEU A 17 -39.79 20.78 -29.39
CA LEU A 17 -40.34 20.04 -28.26
C LEU A 17 -40.02 18.54 -28.36
N LEU A 18 -40.20 17.95 -29.55
CA LEU A 18 -39.87 16.55 -29.81
C LEU A 18 -38.37 16.29 -29.63
N CYS A 19 -37.50 17.18 -30.11
CA CYS A 19 -36.07 17.09 -29.91
C CYS A 19 -35.69 17.14 -28.43
N ARG A 20 -36.27 18.07 -27.65
CA ARG A 20 -36.02 18.15 -26.20
C ARG A 20 -36.45 16.87 -25.49
N HIS A 21 -37.64 16.36 -25.80
CA HIS A 21 -38.13 15.12 -25.21
C HIS A 21 -37.27 13.91 -25.58
N ALA A 22 -36.81 13.82 -26.83
CA ALA A 22 -35.90 12.77 -27.27
C ALA A 22 -34.56 12.81 -26.52
N ILE A 23 -34.01 14.00 -26.27
CA ILE A 23 -32.79 14.19 -25.49
C ILE A 23 -33.00 13.75 -24.03
N GLU A 24 -34.13 14.10 -23.42
CA GLU A 24 -34.47 13.67 -22.05
C GLU A 24 -34.57 12.15 -21.92
N LEU A 25 -35.27 11.50 -22.86
CA LEU A 25 -35.39 10.05 -22.89
C LEU A 25 -34.04 9.37 -23.11
N GLN A 26 -33.21 9.91 -24.01
CA GLN A 26 -31.87 9.40 -24.25
C GLN A 26 -30.98 9.54 -23.00
N ALA A 27 -31.04 10.69 -22.33
CA ALA A 27 -30.29 10.92 -21.09
C ALA A 27 -30.72 9.95 -19.97
N ALA A 28 -32.03 9.73 -19.81
CA ALA A 28 -32.57 8.78 -18.83
C ALA A 28 -32.11 7.33 -19.13
N ASN A 29 -32.11 6.93 -20.40
CA ASN A 29 -31.65 5.60 -20.80
C ASN A 29 -30.16 5.39 -20.52
N VAL A 30 -29.31 6.37 -20.90
CA VAL A 30 -27.86 6.31 -20.61
C VAL A 30 -27.61 6.22 -19.10
N LEU A 31 -28.35 6.99 -18.30
CA LEU A 31 -28.25 6.92 -16.84
C LEU A 31 -28.66 5.55 -16.28
N ASN A 32 -29.77 5.00 -16.77
CA ASN A 32 -30.27 3.68 -16.36
C ASN A 32 -29.29 2.56 -16.75
N GLU A 33 -28.70 2.63 -17.93
CA GLU A 33 -27.67 1.69 -18.38
C GLU A 33 -26.42 1.74 -17.49
N ALA A 34 -25.93 2.95 -17.21
CA ALA A 34 -24.78 3.15 -16.31
C ALA A 34 -25.07 2.62 -14.90
N TYR A 35 -26.26 2.91 -14.35
CA TYR A 35 -26.68 2.40 -13.06
C TYR A 35 -26.76 0.87 -13.05
N CYS A 36 -27.37 0.27 -14.07
CA CYS A 36 -27.48 -1.18 -14.17
C CYS A 36 -26.11 -1.86 -14.33
N ALA A 37 -25.17 -1.23 -15.04
CA ALA A 37 -23.80 -1.73 -15.15
C ALA A 37 -23.13 -1.79 -13.77
N VAL A 38 -23.16 -0.69 -13.01
CA VAL A 38 -22.61 -0.63 -11.65
C VAL A 38 -23.29 -1.67 -10.73
N LEU A 39 -24.62 -1.81 -10.80
CA LEU A 39 -25.35 -2.76 -9.98
C LEU A 39 -24.94 -4.22 -10.31
N ARG A 40 -24.78 -4.55 -11.60
CA ARG A 40 -24.32 -5.88 -12.04
C ARG A 40 -22.91 -6.17 -11.53
N GLU A 41 -22.00 -5.21 -11.60
CA GLU A 41 -20.64 -5.36 -11.07
C GLU A 41 -20.64 -5.59 -9.56
N GLN A 42 -21.43 -4.82 -8.82
CA GLN A 42 -21.56 -5.00 -7.37
C GLN A 42 -22.14 -6.37 -7.01
N LEU A 43 -23.15 -6.84 -7.74
CA LEU A 43 -23.73 -8.15 -7.56
C LEU A 43 -22.72 -9.26 -7.88
N ALA A 44 -22.04 -9.18 -9.02
CA ALA A 44 -20.99 -10.12 -9.40
C ALA A 44 -19.89 -10.21 -8.34
N PHE A 45 -19.44 -9.06 -7.82
CA PHE A 45 -18.44 -9.00 -6.76
C PHE A 45 -18.92 -9.64 -5.46
N LYS A 46 -20.17 -9.38 -5.05
CA LYS A 46 -20.78 -10.00 -3.86
C LYS A 46 -20.92 -11.51 -4.03
N GLU A 47 -21.36 -11.97 -5.18
CA GLU A 47 -21.50 -13.39 -5.49
C GLU A 47 -20.15 -14.11 -5.51
N GLU A 48 -19.13 -13.53 -6.12
CA GLU A 48 -17.77 -14.07 -6.08
C GLU A 48 -17.25 -14.17 -4.65
N LYS A 49 -17.43 -13.12 -3.85
CA LYS A 49 -17.07 -13.15 -2.42
C LYS A 49 -17.84 -14.23 -1.67
N GLY A 50 -19.13 -14.39 -1.95
CA GLY A 50 -19.96 -15.44 -1.39
C GLY A 50 -19.47 -16.85 -1.73
N LYS A 51 -19.17 -17.10 -3.02
CA LYS A 51 -18.61 -18.39 -3.50
C LYS A 51 -17.27 -18.72 -2.84
N LYS A 52 -16.38 -17.72 -2.71
CA LYS A 52 -15.09 -17.87 -2.02
C LYS A 52 -15.27 -18.16 -0.52
N LYS A 53 -16.22 -17.51 0.16
CA LYS A 53 -16.52 -17.78 1.58
C LYS A 53 -17.14 -19.15 1.82
N LYS A 54 -18.05 -19.60 0.94
CA LYS A 54 -18.67 -20.93 1.03
C LYS A 54 -17.60 -22.03 1.03
N THR A 55 -16.71 -22.00 0.04
CA THR A 55 -15.62 -22.97 -0.08
C THR A 55 -14.55 -22.85 1.02
N ALA A 56 -14.41 -21.69 1.65
CA ALA A 56 -13.44 -21.45 2.73
C ALA A 56 -13.97 -21.76 4.14
N SER A 57 -15.26 -22.09 4.30
CA SER A 57 -15.90 -22.18 5.63
C SER A 57 -15.43 -23.36 6.50
N GLY A 58 -14.44 -24.15 6.05
CA GLY A 58 -13.95 -25.33 6.76
C GLY A 58 -14.98 -26.46 6.86
N ARG A 59 -16.21 -26.27 6.35
CA ARG A 59 -17.26 -27.28 6.32
C ARG A 59 -17.06 -28.25 5.17
N LEU A 60 -17.49 -29.50 5.36
CA LEU A 60 -17.41 -30.56 4.35
C LEU A 60 -18.10 -30.19 3.02
N MET A 61 -19.27 -29.54 3.08
CA MET A 61 -20.06 -29.20 1.89
C MET A 61 -19.96 -27.74 1.43
N GLY A 62 -19.31 -26.86 2.20
CA GLY A 62 -19.03 -25.46 1.85
C GLY A 62 -20.25 -24.52 1.67
N ASP A 63 -21.34 -24.99 1.07
CA ASP A 63 -22.60 -24.28 0.90
C ASP A 63 -23.40 -24.12 2.20
N GLY A 64 -23.14 -25.00 3.17
CA GLY A 64 -23.82 -25.04 4.46
C GLY A 64 -25.22 -25.62 4.40
N MET A 65 -25.61 -26.24 3.27
CA MET A 65 -26.90 -26.91 3.15
C MET A 65 -26.78 -28.38 3.57
N PRO A 66 -27.79 -28.94 4.24
CA PRO A 66 -27.85 -30.38 4.49
C PRO A 66 -27.95 -31.11 3.15
N VAL A 67 -27.01 -32.03 2.90
CA VAL A 67 -27.05 -32.91 1.73
C VAL A 67 -27.09 -34.34 2.25
N LEU A 68 -28.06 -35.12 1.77
CA LEU A 68 -28.09 -36.55 2.05
C LEU A 68 -27.07 -37.23 1.14
N LEU A 69 -25.93 -37.63 1.71
CA LEU A 69 -24.92 -38.40 1.02
C LEU A 69 -25.13 -39.88 1.30
N MET A 70 -25.00 -40.70 0.25
CA MET A 70 -24.94 -42.16 0.40
C MET A 70 -23.60 -42.53 1.04
N GLY A 71 -23.54 -43.64 1.79
CA GLY A 71 -22.42 -43.95 2.69
C GLY A 71 -21.03 -43.83 2.07
N ASP A 72 -20.85 -44.34 0.84
CA ASP A 72 -19.56 -44.31 0.14
C ASP A 72 -19.15 -42.89 -0.27
N ASP A 73 -20.07 -42.12 -0.85
CA ASP A 73 -19.83 -40.72 -1.22
C ASP A 73 -19.48 -39.84 -0.02
N PHE A 74 -20.12 -40.11 1.13
CA PHE A 74 -19.79 -39.42 2.38
C PHE A 74 -18.37 -39.73 2.82
N TYR A 75 -18.00 -41.02 2.83
CA TYR A 75 -16.68 -41.46 3.27
C TYR A 75 -15.57 -40.84 2.42
N GLU A 76 -15.68 -40.92 1.09
CA GLU A 76 -14.67 -40.35 0.18
C GLU A 76 -14.49 -38.84 0.43
N ARG A 77 -15.59 -38.13 0.65
CA ARG A 77 -15.59 -36.68 0.83
C ARG A 77 -14.95 -36.29 2.17
N VAL A 78 -15.20 -37.05 3.24
CA VAL A 78 -14.54 -36.86 4.53
C VAL A 78 -13.04 -37.07 4.40
N VAL A 79 -12.60 -38.15 3.75
CA VAL A 79 -11.17 -38.44 3.54
C VAL A 79 -10.48 -37.34 2.73
N GLN A 80 -11.12 -36.84 1.67
CA GLN A 80 -10.58 -35.71 0.89
C GLN A 80 -10.49 -34.43 1.71
N TRP A 81 -11.50 -34.16 2.54
CA TRP A 81 -11.51 -32.99 3.40
C TRP A 81 -10.41 -33.05 4.46
N GLU A 82 -10.24 -34.19 5.14
CA GLU A 82 -9.16 -34.39 6.13
C GLU A 82 -7.77 -34.17 5.51
N LYS A 83 -7.49 -34.81 4.37
CA LYS A 83 -6.24 -34.59 3.62
C LYS A 83 -6.02 -33.11 3.28
N SER A 84 -7.07 -32.43 2.80
CA SER A 84 -6.97 -31.01 2.49
C SER A 84 -6.74 -30.13 3.73
N GLN A 85 -7.27 -30.51 4.90
CA GLN A 85 -7.01 -29.80 6.16
C GLN A 85 -5.56 -30.00 6.62
N GLU A 86 -5.04 -31.22 6.52
CA GLU A 86 -3.65 -31.53 6.85
C GLU A 86 -2.67 -30.76 5.96
N GLU A 87 -2.90 -30.75 4.63
CA GLU A 87 -2.11 -29.98 3.68
C GLU A 87 -2.17 -28.47 3.98
N ALA A 88 -3.35 -27.94 4.30
CA ALA A 88 -3.52 -26.53 4.64
C ALA A 88 -2.80 -26.18 5.97
N ALA A 89 -2.85 -27.07 6.96
CA ALA A 89 -2.14 -26.91 8.22
C ALA A 89 -0.62 -26.92 8.01
N ALA A 90 -0.10 -27.87 7.22
CA ALA A 90 1.30 -27.96 6.86
C ALA A 90 1.76 -26.72 6.09
N ALA A 91 0.99 -26.26 5.10
CA ALA A 91 1.27 -25.03 4.36
C ALA A 91 1.30 -23.79 5.27
N LYS A 92 0.39 -23.70 6.24
CA LYS A 92 0.37 -22.62 7.25
C LYS A 92 1.62 -22.65 8.12
N GLN A 93 2.08 -23.83 8.56
CA GLN A 93 3.32 -23.96 9.34
C GLN A 93 4.54 -23.57 8.50
N ASN A 94 4.61 -24.03 7.25
CA ASN A 94 5.68 -23.65 6.33
C ASN A 94 5.73 -22.14 6.09
N ARG A 95 4.56 -21.49 5.95
CA ARG A 95 4.48 -20.02 5.83
C ARG A 95 4.98 -19.30 7.07
N LYS A 96 4.63 -19.80 8.27
CA LYS A 96 5.14 -19.25 9.54
C LYS A 96 6.65 -19.41 9.65
N ALA A 97 7.19 -20.59 9.36
CA ALA A 97 8.63 -20.85 9.40
C ALA A 97 9.38 -19.94 8.41
N ALA A 98 8.87 -19.80 7.18
CA ALA A 98 9.44 -18.89 6.18
C ALA A 98 9.43 -17.43 6.65
N LYS A 99 8.36 -16.98 7.33
CA LYS A 99 8.27 -15.64 7.92
C LYS A 99 9.33 -15.44 9.00
N VAL A 100 9.51 -16.39 9.91
CA VAL A 100 10.54 -16.32 10.96
C VAL A 100 11.94 -16.20 10.36
N MET A 101 12.26 -17.04 9.37
CA MET A 101 13.55 -16.98 8.67
C MET A 101 13.77 -15.64 7.96
N ARG A 102 12.70 -15.07 7.38
CA ARG A 102 12.73 -13.76 6.75
C ARG A 102 13.03 -12.65 7.76
N ASP A 103 12.30 -12.65 8.86
CA ASP A 103 12.40 -11.61 9.88
C ASP A 103 13.77 -11.66 10.58
N SER A 104 14.32 -12.87 10.79
CA SER A 104 15.70 -13.05 11.26
C SER A 104 16.73 -12.46 10.28
N LYS A 105 16.66 -12.79 8.98
CA LYS A 105 17.57 -12.20 7.97
C LYS A 105 17.47 -10.68 7.89
N LEU A 106 16.26 -10.14 8.08
CA LEU A 106 16.04 -8.70 8.07
C LEU A 106 16.63 -8.05 9.32
N ALA A 107 16.47 -8.67 10.50
CA ALA A 107 17.07 -8.20 11.74
C ALA A 107 18.61 -8.15 11.64
N ASP A 108 19.23 -9.19 11.07
CA ASP A 108 20.68 -9.21 10.85
C ASP A 108 21.14 -8.13 9.87
N TRP A 109 20.35 -7.86 8.82
CA TRP A 109 20.63 -6.77 7.89
C TRP A 109 20.51 -5.40 8.56
N ILE A 110 19.50 -5.19 9.40
CA ILE A 110 19.31 -3.93 10.16
C ILE A 110 20.53 -3.69 11.07
N LYS A 111 20.95 -4.68 11.86
CA LYS A 111 22.14 -4.55 12.73
C LYS A 111 23.38 -4.10 11.97
N LYS A 112 23.64 -4.70 10.80
CA LYS A 112 24.78 -4.32 9.96
C LYS A 112 24.64 -2.91 9.38
N CYS A 113 23.42 -2.47 9.07
CA CYS A 113 23.17 -1.09 8.64
C CYS A 113 23.40 -0.09 9.78
N ASP A 114 23.03 -0.43 11.00
CA ASP A 114 23.25 0.40 12.19
C ASP A 114 24.74 0.53 12.49
N GLU A 115 25.48 -0.58 12.47
CA GLU A 115 26.95 -0.62 12.60
C GLU A 115 27.62 0.25 11.53
N ARG A 116 27.21 0.10 10.27
CA ARG A 116 27.70 0.92 9.16
C ARG A 116 27.43 2.41 9.40
N THR A 117 26.25 2.75 9.90
CA THR A 117 25.86 4.15 10.15
C THR A 117 26.69 4.74 11.29
N ALA A 118 26.93 3.97 12.35
CA ALA A 118 27.81 4.37 13.45
C ALA A 118 29.24 4.62 12.96
N GLU A 119 29.77 3.77 12.08
CA GLU A 119 31.11 3.96 11.52
C GLU A 119 31.20 5.19 10.61
N ILE A 120 30.18 5.43 9.76
CA ILE A 120 30.11 6.65 8.95
C ILE A 120 30.15 7.89 9.84
N LYS A 121 29.39 7.90 10.93
CA LYS A 121 29.38 9.03 11.88
C LYS A 121 30.76 9.27 12.49
N ARG A 122 31.48 8.22 12.90
CA ARG A 122 32.87 8.37 13.42
C ARG A 122 33.82 8.96 12.38
N ILE A 123 33.70 8.52 11.12
CA ILE A 123 34.50 9.07 10.01
C ILE A 123 34.16 10.55 9.78
N GLU A 124 32.88 10.92 9.88
CA GLU A 124 32.43 12.31 9.74
C GLU A 124 32.94 13.17 10.90
N GLU A 125 32.83 12.72 12.14
CA GLU A 125 33.33 13.42 13.33
C GLU A 125 34.85 13.65 13.28
N THR A 126 35.62 12.64 12.87
CA THR A 126 37.09 12.78 12.73
C THR A 126 37.47 13.76 11.62
N TRP A 127 36.73 13.74 10.50
CA TRP A 127 36.93 14.69 9.42
C TRP A 127 36.53 16.11 9.81
N ASP A 128 35.43 16.28 10.53
CA ASP A 128 34.97 17.59 11.01
C ASP A 128 35.97 18.21 11.98
N LYS A 129 36.50 17.43 12.94
CA LYS A 129 37.59 17.90 13.83
C LYS A 129 38.83 18.33 13.06
N ALA A 130 39.32 17.51 12.12
CA ALA A 130 40.47 17.88 11.32
C ALA A 130 40.23 19.16 10.49
N LYS A 131 39.00 19.35 10.01
CA LYS A 131 38.59 20.52 9.25
C LYS A 131 38.47 21.77 10.13
N GLU A 132 38.00 21.64 11.37
CA GLU A 132 38.01 22.70 12.38
C GLU A 132 39.44 23.13 12.68
N GLU A 133 40.35 22.19 13.02
CA GLU A 133 41.77 22.48 13.25
C GLU A 133 42.41 23.20 12.05
N TRP A 134 42.13 22.73 10.83
CA TRP A 134 42.62 23.38 9.62
C TRP A 134 42.07 24.80 9.44
N ASN A 135 40.79 25.03 9.77
CA ASN A 135 40.19 26.36 9.72
C ASN A 135 40.82 27.28 10.77
N GLU A 136 41.03 26.80 12.00
CA GLU A 136 41.67 27.58 13.06
C GLU A 136 43.10 27.97 12.69
N GLU A 137 43.88 27.05 12.13
CA GLU A 137 45.23 27.33 11.65
C GLU A 137 45.24 28.34 10.50
N LYS A 138 44.25 28.24 9.60
CA LYS A 138 44.07 29.21 8.51
C LYS A 138 43.71 30.60 9.05
N GLU A 139 42.87 30.69 10.06
CA GLU A 139 42.53 31.97 10.72
C GLU A 139 43.70 32.53 11.52
N LYS A 140 44.49 31.69 12.20
CA LYS A 140 45.75 32.09 12.85
C LYS A 140 46.72 32.69 11.82
N TRP A 141 46.95 32.00 10.71
CA TRP A 141 47.78 32.51 9.61
C TRP A 141 47.28 33.85 9.05
N LYS A 142 45.97 34.02 8.88
CA LYS A 142 45.40 35.32 8.46
C LYS A 142 45.70 36.42 9.47
N ARG A 143 45.49 36.16 10.77
CA ARG A 143 45.75 37.11 11.85
C ARG A 143 47.22 37.53 11.88
N ASP A 144 48.14 36.57 11.83
CA ASP A 144 49.58 36.84 11.86
C ASP A 144 50.03 37.63 10.62
N LYS A 145 49.44 37.33 9.46
CA LYS A 145 49.68 38.05 8.21
C LYS A 145 49.20 39.50 8.30
N THR A 146 48.02 39.75 8.86
CA THR A 146 47.52 41.13 9.06
C THR A 146 48.31 41.91 10.10
N ALA A 147 48.90 41.22 11.09
CA ALA A 147 49.75 41.83 12.11
C ALA A 147 51.18 42.12 11.63
N GLY A 148 51.51 41.82 10.36
CA GLY A 148 52.83 42.09 9.78
C GLY A 148 53.93 41.14 10.25
N LEU A 149 53.57 40.00 10.88
CA LEU A 149 54.56 38.96 11.16
C LEU A 149 55.07 38.35 9.85
N ASN A 150 56.32 37.88 9.87
CA ASN A 150 56.99 37.31 8.69
C ASN A 150 56.46 35.89 8.40
N VAL A 151 55.22 35.80 7.93
CA VAL A 151 54.52 34.57 7.53
C VAL A 151 54.49 34.43 6.00
N PRO A 152 54.41 33.20 5.46
CA PRO A 152 54.35 32.97 4.03
C PRO A 152 53.18 33.69 3.34
N ALA A 153 53.39 34.16 2.11
CA ALA A 153 52.38 34.92 1.36
C ALA A 153 51.07 34.15 1.12
N ARG A 154 51.10 32.81 1.13
CA ARG A 154 49.95 31.91 0.96
C ARG A 154 49.94 30.83 2.04
N PHE A 155 48.75 30.43 2.49
CA PHE A 155 48.56 29.29 3.40
C PHE A 155 48.84 27.97 2.66
N THR A 156 49.81 27.19 3.13
CA THR A 156 50.35 26.02 2.42
C THR A 156 49.71 24.69 2.82
N LYS A 157 49.04 24.63 3.98
CA LYS A 157 48.43 23.39 4.46
C LYS A 157 47.21 23.02 3.63
N LEU A 158 47.20 21.79 3.13
CA LEU A 158 46.10 21.26 2.32
C LEU A 158 44.86 21.02 3.18
N LYS A 159 43.68 21.26 2.59
CA LYS A 159 42.41 21.01 3.27
C LYS A 159 42.23 19.50 3.51
N PRO A 160 41.87 19.07 4.73
CA PRO A 160 41.59 17.68 5.03
C PRO A 160 40.51 17.10 4.10
N LYS A 161 40.77 15.91 3.55
CA LYS A 161 39.82 15.18 2.70
C LYS A 161 39.13 14.11 3.54
N ARG A 162 37.84 13.89 3.28
CA ARG A 162 37.09 12.80 3.91
C ARG A 162 37.61 11.46 3.36
N GLY A 163 37.89 10.52 4.26
CA GLY A 163 38.29 9.16 3.89
C GLY A 163 37.19 8.39 3.14
N PRO A 164 37.51 7.19 2.62
CA PRO A 164 36.53 6.36 1.93
C PRO A 164 35.44 5.88 2.90
N LEU A 165 34.17 6.03 2.50
CA LEU A 165 33.03 5.56 3.29
C LEU A 165 32.79 4.05 3.08
N PRO A 166 32.28 3.33 4.09
CA PRO A 166 31.88 1.94 3.95
C PRO A 166 30.75 1.78 2.91
N LYS A 167 30.90 0.76 2.06
CA LYS A 167 29.96 0.42 0.98
C LYS A 167 28.58 0.07 1.54
N ALA A 168 27.53 0.31 0.75
CA ALA A 168 26.17 -0.04 1.12
C ALA A 168 25.98 -1.57 1.18
N ILE A 169 25.27 -2.04 2.20
CA ILE A 169 24.97 -3.46 2.38
C ILE A 169 23.65 -3.77 1.68
N PRO A 170 23.65 -4.67 0.67
CA PRO A 170 22.44 -4.93 -0.11
C PRO A 170 21.35 -5.53 0.77
N ARG A 171 20.12 -5.05 0.59
CA ARG A 171 18.97 -5.58 1.30
C ARG A 171 18.69 -7.02 0.83
N PRO A 172 18.44 -7.97 1.74
CA PRO A 172 18.09 -9.34 1.37
C PRO A 172 16.90 -9.33 0.40
N THR A 173 17.13 -9.74 -0.85
CA THR A 173 16.09 -9.79 -1.88
C THR A 173 15.29 -11.06 -1.70
N ILE A 174 13.99 -10.92 -1.48
CA ILE A 174 13.09 -12.07 -1.38
C ILE A 174 12.42 -12.19 -2.74
N LYS A 175 12.68 -13.31 -3.43
CA LYS A 175 11.88 -13.65 -4.62
C LYS A 175 10.44 -13.80 -4.15
N ARG A 176 9.59 -12.84 -4.53
CA ARG A 176 8.14 -12.98 -4.44
C ARG A 176 7.81 -14.23 -5.25
N GLN A 177 7.39 -15.31 -4.60
CA GLN A 177 6.81 -16.42 -5.34
C GLN A 177 5.62 -15.83 -6.10
N SER A 178 5.70 -15.84 -7.42
CA SER A 178 4.64 -15.35 -8.29
C SER A 178 3.35 -16.09 -7.90
N PRO A 179 2.19 -15.41 -7.83
CA PRO A 179 0.93 -16.05 -7.49
C PRO A 179 0.42 -16.85 -8.69
N MET A 180 1.10 -17.94 -9.05
CA MET A 180 0.48 -18.99 -9.86
C MET A 180 -0.13 -20.02 -8.93
N ALA A 181 -1.46 -20.09 -8.98
CA ALA A 181 -2.31 -21.17 -8.51
C ALA A 181 -2.15 -21.55 -7.02
N ASN A 182 -2.80 -20.80 -6.12
CA ASN A 182 -3.38 -21.42 -4.93
C ASN A 182 -4.54 -20.56 -4.38
N LYS A 183 -5.63 -21.27 -4.04
CA LYS A 183 -6.89 -20.77 -3.47
C LYS A 183 -6.69 -19.66 -2.43
N PRO A 184 -7.60 -18.67 -2.35
CA PRO A 184 -7.52 -17.64 -1.32
C PRO A 184 -7.69 -18.27 0.06
N SER A 185 -6.59 -18.49 0.78
CA SER A 185 -6.65 -18.71 2.22
C SER A 185 -7.15 -17.42 2.85
N SER A 186 -8.37 -17.45 3.38
CA SER A 186 -8.93 -16.36 4.16
C SER A 186 -8.13 -16.19 5.45
N GLU A 187 -7.09 -15.36 5.41
CA GLU A 187 -6.68 -14.64 6.62
C GLU A 187 -7.79 -13.62 6.91
N SER A 188 -8.62 -13.98 7.88
CA SER A 188 -9.55 -13.07 8.54
C SER A 188 -8.76 -11.87 9.05
N PRO A 189 -9.14 -10.62 8.74
CA PRO A 189 -8.58 -9.47 9.42
C PRO A 189 -8.87 -9.61 10.91
N GLU A 190 -7.83 -9.67 11.74
CA GLU A 190 -7.95 -9.42 13.17
C GLU A 190 -8.63 -8.04 13.32
N GLN A 191 -9.85 -8.06 13.86
CA GLN A 191 -10.55 -6.86 14.30
C GLN A 191 -9.67 -6.16 15.33
N PHE A 192 -9.18 -4.98 14.96
CA PHE A 192 -8.62 -4.01 15.89
C PHE A 192 -9.80 -3.34 16.60
N ASP A 193 -10.25 -3.96 17.69
CA ASP A 193 -11.18 -3.33 18.62
C ASP A 193 -10.38 -2.38 19.52
N GLY A 194 -10.56 -1.07 19.36
CA GLY A 194 -10.12 -0.11 20.36
C GLY A 194 -9.69 1.26 19.86
N TYR A 195 -10.65 2.18 19.70
CA TYR A 195 -10.61 3.43 20.44
C TYR A 195 -12.00 4.06 20.49
N SER A 196 -12.61 3.98 21.68
CA SER A 196 -13.75 4.77 22.09
C SER A 196 -13.24 6.16 22.47
N SER A 197 -13.67 7.20 21.76
CA SER A 197 -13.70 8.57 22.30
C SER A 197 -15.12 9.10 22.14
N SER A 198 -15.96 8.64 23.06
CA SER A 198 -17.07 9.45 23.56
C SER A 198 -16.48 10.66 24.26
N ASN A 199 -16.78 11.86 23.77
CA ASN A 199 -16.86 13.08 24.56
C ASN A 199 -18.06 13.84 24.02
N GLY A 200 -19.23 13.46 24.52
CA GLY A 200 -20.38 14.34 24.60
C GLY A 200 -20.49 14.85 26.02
N ASP A 201 -20.23 16.14 26.21
CA ASP A 201 -20.81 17.00 27.25
C ASP A 201 -21.14 18.30 26.51
N SER A 202 -22.39 18.54 26.10
CA SER A 202 -23.53 19.02 26.90
C SER A 202 -23.35 20.44 27.45
N ALA A 203 -24.05 21.36 26.77
CA ALA A 203 -24.72 22.57 27.26
C ALA A 203 -23.92 23.64 28.01
N ASP A 204 -23.96 24.89 27.53
CA ASP A 204 -24.58 25.97 28.32
C ASP A 204 -24.95 27.22 27.48
N ASN A 205 -26.02 27.84 27.96
CA ASN A 205 -26.84 28.99 27.61
C ASN A 205 -26.27 30.20 26.83
N GLY A 206 -27.06 30.63 25.84
CA GLY A 206 -27.83 31.88 25.89
C GLY A 206 -27.14 33.19 26.28
N ARG A 207 -26.87 34.02 25.26
CA ARG A 207 -27.33 35.43 25.19
C ARG A 207 -27.18 35.98 23.78
#